data_AF-A0AA92TJX5-F1
#
_entry.id   AF-A0AA92TJX5-F1
#
_cell.length_a   1.000
_cell.length_b   1.000
_cell.length_c   1.000
_cell.angle_alpha   90.00
_cell.angle_beta   90.00
_cell.angle_gamma   90.00
#
_symmetry.space_group_name_H-M   'P 1'
#
loop_
_entity.id
_entity.type
_entity.pdbx_description
1 polymer ?
#
loop_
_entity_poly.entity_id
_entity_poly.type
_entity_poly.pdbx_seq_one_letter_code
_entity_poly.pdbx_strand_id
1 'polypeptide(L)'
;MYNEKLEALITAALADGVLTDKEKNLLFKKAEAMGIDRDEFELVLEGRLAKRKKEMEAQAPQAAKPAKKEGAIPQELDDLIKEYLTDGIISAKERQVLLNKAQALGLNVDEVDLYIDAQQQKADQAVAAAVNKRRGKTCPYCGSSIPELTDKCPNCGGSITPEASKELEEIIEHLESALVNFKSGKDVDKSKAEVERYARKARMYYGNNPKIQRLLDEVEAESEAAETEAKKNAKKKFWLNIFEKNKKLVLIAIAAIPLFGFIWYEATADARREQAEQEERQEERQAYQEEKAAKNAKDLSYVQNTAKEVNDFLDKGQVDKAANALTMCEASGLGNPLQDNDQTTSLYKSLVANVVDAYLDKGKKKKAQNLVISCSSKFDFGKSGLAELFEKLGCDGNYEFK
;
A
#
# COMPACT_ATOMS: atom_id res chain seq x y z
N MET A 1 25.37 -19.10 -24.68
CA MET A 1 24.25 -20.02 -24.98
C MET A 1 23.97 -20.79 -23.70
N TYR A 2 22.72 -20.82 -23.26
CA TYR A 2 22.40 -21.52 -22.01
C TYR A 2 22.49 -23.03 -22.19
N ASN A 3 22.52 -23.77 -21.08
CA ASN A 3 22.46 -25.22 -21.11
C ASN A 3 21.23 -25.69 -21.90
N GLU A 4 21.39 -26.74 -22.71
CA GLU A 4 20.33 -27.30 -23.57
C GLU A 4 19.01 -27.55 -22.83
N LYS A 5 19.08 -27.96 -21.55
CA LYS A 5 17.89 -28.18 -20.72
C LYS A 5 17.13 -26.89 -20.41
N LEU A 6 17.84 -25.77 -20.21
CA LEU A 6 17.23 -24.46 -19.95
C LEU A 6 16.69 -23.87 -21.25
N GLU A 7 17.41 -24.01 -22.36
CA GLU A 7 16.98 -23.61 -23.71
C GLU A 7 15.67 -24.32 -24.14
N ALA A 8 15.55 -25.62 -23.86
CA ALA A 8 14.34 -26.39 -24.13
C ALA A 8 13.14 -25.89 -23.30
N LEU A 9 13.37 -25.56 -22.02
CA LEU A 9 12.33 -25.03 -21.13
C LEU A 9 11.88 -23.62 -21.56
N ILE A 10 12.81 -22.76 -21.95
CA ILE A 10 12.50 -21.43 -22.51
C ILE A 10 11.66 -21.59 -23.79
N THR A 11 12.05 -22.52 -24.67
CA THR A 11 11.32 -22.74 -25.93
C THR A 11 9.90 -23.26 -25.69
N ALA A 12 9.72 -24.16 -24.72
CA ALA A 12 8.40 -24.68 -24.34
C ALA A 12 7.51 -23.59 -23.71
N ALA A 13 8.07 -22.79 -22.80
CA ALA A 13 7.35 -21.71 -22.11
C ALA A 13 7.04 -20.50 -23.01
N LEU A 14 7.70 -20.38 -24.16
CA LEU A 14 7.44 -19.33 -25.16
C LEU A 14 6.62 -19.84 -26.35
N ALA A 15 6.16 -21.10 -26.33
CA ALA A 15 5.52 -21.75 -27.48
C ALA A 15 4.16 -21.16 -27.83
N ASP A 16 3.42 -20.65 -26.84
CA ASP A 16 2.11 -20.01 -26.98
C ASP A 16 2.21 -18.47 -27.07
N GLY A 17 3.43 -17.91 -27.01
CA GLY A 17 3.68 -16.48 -27.06
C GLY A 17 3.31 -15.71 -25.78
N VAL A 18 2.92 -16.39 -24.70
CA VAL A 18 2.52 -15.78 -23.43
C VAL A 18 3.28 -16.45 -22.29
N LEU A 19 4.12 -15.68 -21.60
CA LEU A 19 4.86 -16.19 -20.45
C LEU A 19 4.14 -15.86 -19.16
N THR A 20 3.70 -16.88 -18.41
CA THR A 20 3.02 -16.67 -17.11
C THR A 20 4.00 -16.47 -15.95
N ASP A 21 3.56 -15.82 -14.87
CA ASP A 21 4.39 -15.59 -13.67
C ASP A 21 4.94 -16.88 -13.05
N LYS A 22 4.20 -18.00 -13.17
CA LYS A 22 4.63 -19.32 -12.67
C LYS A 22 5.78 -19.89 -13.50
N GLU A 23 5.71 -19.74 -14.82
CA GLU A 23 6.75 -20.18 -15.75
C GLU A 23 8.00 -19.30 -15.64
N LYS A 24 7.81 -17.98 -15.56
CA LYS A 24 8.88 -17.01 -15.33
C LYS A 24 9.67 -17.33 -14.05
N ASN A 25 8.98 -17.57 -12.94
CA ASN A 25 9.61 -17.95 -11.67
C ASN A 25 10.33 -19.31 -11.71
N LEU A 26 9.81 -20.28 -12.45
CA LEU A 26 10.46 -21.59 -12.61
C LEU A 26 11.75 -21.48 -13.42
N LEU A 27 11.76 -20.66 -14.49
CA LEU A 27 12.92 -20.43 -15.33
C LEU A 27 14.02 -19.68 -14.55
N PHE A 28 13.66 -18.66 -13.75
CA PHE A 28 14.62 -17.97 -12.89
C PHE A 28 15.29 -18.90 -11.87
N LYS A 29 14.52 -19.71 -11.15
CA LYS A 29 15.09 -20.67 -10.19
C LYS A 29 16.08 -21.64 -10.84
N LYS A 30 15.82 -22.04 -12.09
CA LYS A 30 16.74 -22.91 -12.84
C LYS A 30 17.95 -22.17 -13.37
N ALA A 31 17.80 -20.90 -13.76
CA ALA A 31 18.91 -20.05 -14.19
C ALA A 31 19.86 -19.74 -13.02
N GLU A 32 19.32 -19.37 -11.87
CA GLU A 32 20.07 -19.13 -10.62
C GLU A 32 20.82 -20.39 -10.16
N ALA A 33 20.18 -21.56 -10.22
CA ALA A 33 20.82 -22.84 -9.88
C ALA A 33 21.99 -23.20 -10.82
N MET A 34 22.08 -22.57 -12.00
CA MET A 34 23.18 -22.70 -12.94
C MET A 34 24.18 -21.53 -12.87
N GLY A 35 24.02 -20.63 -11.89
CA GLY A 35 24.89 -19.49 -11.67
C GLY A 35 24.71 -18.36 -12.68
N ILE A 36 23.55 -18.27 -13.33
CA ILE A 36 23.22 -17.19 -14.27
C ILE A 36 22.62 -16.02 -13.49
N ASP A 37 23.05 -14.80 -13.79
CA ASP A 37 22.51 -13.59 -13.20
C ASP A 37 21.03 -13.39 -13.58
N ARG A 38 20.22 -13.00 -12.59
CA ARG A 38 18.77 -12.89 -12.74
C ARG A 38 18.38 -11.80 -13.73
N ASP A 39 19.04 -10.65 -13.68
CA ASP A 39 18.68 -9.49 -14.49
C ASP A 39 19.15 -9.70 -15.95
N GLU A 40 20.32 -10.34 -16.14
CA GLU A 40 20.77 -10.80 -17.46
C GLU A 40 19.80 -11.80 -18.09
N PHE A 41 19.30 -12.75 -17.30
CA PHE A 41 18.36 -13.76 -17.77
C PHE A 41 16.99 -13.16 -18.15
N GLU A 42 16.52 -12.17 -17.38
CA GLU A 42 15.25 -11.48 -17.65
C GLU A 42 15.28 -10.76 -19.00
N LEU A 43 16.34 -10.00 -19.28
CA LEU A 43 16.50 -9.27 -20.54
C LEU A 43 16.50 -10.20 -21.76
N VAL A 44 17.15 -11.38 -21.64
CA VAL A 44 17.17 -12.38 -22.71
C VAL A 44 15.81 -13.04 -22.91
N LEU A 45 15.08 -13.29 -21.83
CA LEU A 45 13.75 -13.89 -21.85
C LEU A 45 12.74 -12.97 -22.56
N GLU A 46 12.75 -11.67 -22.23
CA GLU A 46 11.88 -10.67 -22.85
C GLU A 46 12.18 -10.47 -24.34
N GLY A 47 13.46 -10.41 -24.71
CA GLY A 47 13.88 -10.31 -26.11
C GLY A 47 13.42 -11.50 -26.96
N ARG A 48 13.44 -12.71 -26.39
CA ARG A 48 12.96 -13.92 -27.06
C ARG A 48 11.44 -14.00 -27.15
N LEU A 49 10.71 -13.57 -26.12
CA LEU A 49 9.26 -13.47 -26.15
C LEU A 49 8.79 -12.48 -27.23
N ALA A 50 9.42 -11.32 -27.34
CA ALA A 50 9.13 -10.34 -28.39
C ALA A 50 9.40 -10.89 -29.79
N LYS A 51 10.50 -11.65 -29.95
CA LYS A 51 10.82 -12.32 -31.22
C LYS A 51 9.79 -13.39 -31.58
N ARG A 52 9.37 -14.22 -30.61
CA ARG A 52 8.34 -15.26 -30.82
C ARG A 52 6.98 -14.68 -31.18
N LYS A 53 6.55 -13.59 -30.54
CA LYS A 53 5.32 -12.88 -30.91
C LYS A 53 5.35 -12.41 -32.37
N LYS A 54 6.46 -11.79 -32.79
CA LYS A 54 6.66 -11.39 -34.20
C LYS A 54 6.70 -12.58 -35.18
N GLU A 55 7.29 -13.70 -34.78
CA GLU A 55 7.33 -14.93 -35.59
C GLU A 55 5.94 -15.58 -35.71
N MET A 56 5.14 -15.58 -34.64
CA MET A 56 3.77 -16.08 -34.65
C MET A 56 2.84 -15.19 -35.49
N GLU A 57 3.02 -13.86 -35.43
CA GLU A 57 2.34 -12.89 -36.30
C GLU A 57 2.73 -13.09 -37.78
N ALA A 58 3.98 -13.50 -38.06
CA ALA A 58 4.47 -13.75 -39.40
C ALA A 58 4.08 -15.13 -39.97
N GLN A 59 3.66 -16.09 -39.14
CA GLN A 59 3.37 -17.47 -39.54
C GLN A 59 1.86 -17.81 -39.65
N ALA A 60 0.97 -16.84 -39.44
CA ALA A 60 -0.45 -17.03 -39.70
C ALA A 60 -0.72 -17.21 -41.22
N PRO A 61 -1.36 -18.30 -41.67
CA PRO A 61 -1.68 -18.50 -43.08
C PRO A 61 -2.66 -17.45 -43.59
N GLN A 62 -2.24 -16.72 -44.62
CA GLN A 62 -3.07 -15.84 -45.42
C GLN A 62 -4.08 -16.66 -46.24
N ALA A 63 -5.37 -16.41 -46.05
CA ALA A 63 -6.38 -16.63 -47.06
C ALA A 63 -7.23 -15.36 -47.20
N ALA A 64 -7.13 -14.76 -48.40
CA ALA A 64 -7.91 -13.67 -48.95
C ALA A 64 -7.77 -12.26 -48.31
N LYS A 65 -6.81 -11.49 -48.83
CA LYS A 65 -6.93 -10.02 -48.98
C LYS A 65 -7.87 -9.72 -50.17
N PRO A 66 -8.59 -8.59 -50.16
CA PRO A 66 -7.97 -7.40 -50.71
C PRO A 66 -7.81 -6.29 -49.65
N ALA A 67 -6.56 -5.82 -49.59
CA ALA A 67 -6.07 -4.53 -49.16
C ALA A 67 -6.93 -3.66 -48.23
N LYS A 68 -6.47 -3.48 -46.98
CA LYS A 68 -6.45 -2.16 -46.34
C LYS A 68 -5.17 -1.97 -45.52
N LYS A 69 -4.67 -0.74 -45.60
CA LYS A 69 -3.38 -0.25 -45.11
C LYS A 69 -3.26 -0.41 -43.60
N GLU A 70 -2.05 -0.72 -43.13
CA GLU A 70 -1.62 -0.40 -41.76
C GLU A 70 -2.02 1.05 -41.47
N GLY A 71 -2.83 1.25 -40.43
CA GLY A 71 -3.35 2.56 -40.00
C GLY A 71 -4.67 3.02 -40.63
N ALA A 72 -5.36 2.21 -41.45
CA ALA A 72 -6.66 2.59 -42.01
C ALA A 72 -7.81 1.77 -41.41
N ILE A 73 -8.71 2.45 -40.70
CA ILE A 73 -10.00 1.90 -40.25
C ILE A 73 -10.69 1.20 -41.45
N PRO A 74 -11.21 -0.04 -41.29
CA PRO A 74 -11.96 -0.74 -42.33
C PRO A 74 -13.06 0.14 -42.90
N GLN A 75 -13.30 0.03 -44.21
CA GLN A 75 -14.15 0.99 -44.94
C GLN A 75 -15.58 0.95 -44.40
N GLU A 76 -16.05 -0.25 -44.08
CA GLU A 76 -17.34 -0.49 -43.44
C GLU A 76 -17.49 0.16 -42.05
N LEU A 77 -16.40 0.33 -41.30
CA LEU A 77 -16.44 1.00 -40.01
C LEU A 77 -16.35 2.52 -40.17
N ASP A 78 -15.54 3.01 -41.11
CA ASP A 78 -15.44 4.43 -41.46
C ASP A 78 -16.75 4.98 -42.06
N ASP A 79 -17.41 4.20 -42.91
CA ASP A 79 -18.70 4.57 -43.50
C ASP A 79 -19.81 4.59 -42.44
N LEU A 80 -19.78 3.65 -41.49
CA LEU A 80 -20.69 3.63 -40.35
C LEU A 80 -20.44 4.82 -39.40
N ILE A 81 -19.18 5.18 -39.16
CA ILE A 81 -18.79 6.38 -38.40
C ILE A 81 -19.36 7.64 -39.09
N LYS A 82 -19.23 7.75 -40.42
CA LYS A 82 -19.77 8.89 -41.19
C LYS A 82 -21.29 8.93 -41.19
N GLU A 83 -21.95 7.78 -41.27
CA GLU A 83 -23.41 7.67 -41.19
C GLU A 83 -23.91 8.17 -39.83
N TYR A 84 -23.28 7.74 -38.73
CA TYR A 84 -23.57 8.26 -37.39
C TYR A 84 -23.10 9.69 -37.15
N LEU A 85 -22.25 10.26 -38.00
CA LEU A 85 -21.86 11.67 -37.94
C LEU A 85 -22.77 12.58 -38.78
N THR A 86 -23.82 12.06 -39.42
CA THR A 86 -24.74 12.89 -40.23
C THR A 86 -25.52 13.91 -39.40
N ASP A 87 -25.76 13.63 -38.12
CA ASP A 87 -26.37 14.54 -37.15
C ASP A 87 -25.34 15.39 -36.38
N GLY A 88 -24.05 15.21 -36.70
CA GLY A 88 -22.91 15.96 -36.18
C GLY A 88 -22.30 15.42 -34.89
N ILE A 89 -22.85 14.38 -34.24
CA ILE A 89 -22.31 13.86 -32.97
C ILE A 89 -22.56 12.35 -32.87
N ILE A 90 -21.53 11.59 -32.50
CA ILE A 90 -21.71 10.17 -32.16
C ILE A 90 -22.07 10.05 -30.68
N SER A 91 -23.27 9.54 -30.37
CA SER A 91 -23.72 9.33 -28.99
C SER A 91 -22.91 8.23 -28.28
N ALA A 92 -22.99 8.15 -26.94
CA ALA A 92 -22.30 7.12 -26.17
C ALA A 92 -22.70 5.68 -26.58
N LYS A 93 -23.95 5.47 -26.98
CA LYS A 93 -24.43 4.17 -27.44
C LYS A 93 -23.88 3.82 -28.82
N GLU A 94 -23.87 4.78 -29.74
CA GLU A 94 -23.28 4.58 -31.07
C GLU A 94 -21.77 4.40 -30.99
N ARG A 95 -21.09 5.15 -30.12
CA ARG A 95 -19.67 4.95 -29.80
C ARG A 95 -19.44 3.53 -29.31
N GLN A 96 -20.23 3.03 -28.37
CA GLN A 96 -20.07 1.67 -27.88
C GLN A 96 -20.31 0.62 -28.99
N VAL A 97 -21.30 0.83 -29.86
CA VAL A 97 -21.54 -0.06 -31.01
C VAL A 97 -20.35 -0.07 -31.96
N LEU A 98 -19.76 1.10 -32.23
CA LEU A 98 -18.56 1.23 -33.08
C LEU A 98 -17.34 0.54 -32.45
N LEU A 99 -17.12 0.69 -31.14
CA LEU A 99 -16.02 0.04 -30.42
C LEU A 99 -16.19 -1.48 -30.35
N ASN A 100 -17.42 -1.96 -30.12
CA ASN A 100 -17.71 -3.40 -30.14
C ASN A 100 -17.48 -3.99 -31.53
N LYS A 101 -17.88 -3.26 -32.59
CA LYS A 101 -17.62 -3.66 -33.98
C LYS A 101 -16.14 -3.62 -34.30
N ALA A 102 -15.40 -2.65 -33.78
CA ALA A 102 -13.96 -2.56 -33.93
C ALA A 102 -13.22 -3.74 -33.29
N GLN A 103 -13.63 -4.10 -32.07
CA GLN A 103 -13.10 -5.26 -31.37
C GLN A 103 -13.40 -6.57 -32.11
N ALA A 104 -14.61 -6.71 -32.67
CA ALA A 104 -14.97 -7.87 -33.49
C ALA A 104 -14.16 -7.97 -34.79
N LEU A 105 -13.68 -6.84 -35.31
CA LEU A 105 -12.79 -6.75 -36.48
C LEU A 105 -11.30 -6.88 -36.11
N GLY A 106 -10.97 -7.12 -34.84
CA GLY A 106 -9.60 -7.26 -34.37
C GLY A 106 -8.80 -5.95 -34.39
N LEU A 107 -9.46 -4.80 -34.36
CA LEU A 107 -8.82 -3.49 -34.31
C LEU A 107 -8.49 -3.11 -32.86
N ASN A 108 -7.44 -2.29 -32.70
CA ASN A 108 -7.13 -1.69 -31.42
C ASN A 108 -8.25 -0.69 -31.04
N VAL A 109 -8.94 -0.99 -29.94
CA VAL A 109 -10.10 -0.20 -29.46
C VAL A 109 -9.70 1.24 -29.18
N ASP A 110 -8.53 1.48 -28.60
CA ASP A 110 -8.04 2.81 -28.24
C ASP A 110 -7.71 3.66 -29.48
N GLU A 111 -7.15 3.03 -30.52
CA GLU A 111 -6.87 3.71 -31.80
C GLU A 111 -8.16 4.07 -32.54
N VAL A 112 -9.18 3.21 -32.47
CA VAL A 112 -10.49 3.48 -33.06
C VAL A 112 -11.23 4.56 -32.29
N ASP A 113 -11.13 4.57 -30.96
CA ASP A 113 -11.73 5.61 -30.12
C ASP A 113 -11.11 6.99 -30.44
N LEU A 114 -9.78 7.03 -30.56
CA LEU A 114 -9.04 8.23 -30.98
C LEU A 114 -9.42 8.67 -32.41
N TYR A 115 -9.67 7.72 -33.31
CA TYR A 115 -10.13 8.03 -34.67
C TYR A 115 -11.55 8.60 -34.68
N ILE A 116 -12.45 8.05 -33.85
CA ILE A 116 -13.82 8.55 -33.69
C ILE A 116 -13.77 10.01 -33.21
N ASP A 117 -12.93 10.32 -32.22
CA ASP A 117 -12.70 11.68 -31.74
C ASP A 117 -12.16 12.59 -32.85
N ALA A 118 -11.19 12.13 -33.62
CA ALA A 118 -10.64 12.89 -34.73
C ALA A 118 -11.68 13.16 -35.84
N GLN A 119 -12.60 12.23 -36.11
CA GLN A 119 -13.68 12.41 -37.08
C GLN A 119 -14.77 13.37 -36.57
N GLN A 120 -15.12 13.28 -35.29
CA GLN A 120 -15.99 14.26 -34.62
C GLN A 120 -15.39 15.66 -34.70
N GLN A 121 -14.11 15.79 -34.34
CA GLN A 121 -13.41 17.07 -34.40
C GLN A 121 -13.35 17.63 -35.83
N LYS A 122 -13.19 16.79 -36.86
CA LYS A 122 -13.26 17.21 -38.26
C LYS A 122 -14.67 17.66 -38.67
N ALA A 123 -15.71 16.98 -38.21
CA ALA A 123 -17.08 17.39 -38.44
C ALA A 123 -17.36 18.74 -37.77
N ASP A 124 -16.91 18.93 -36.52
CA ASP A 124 -17.00 20.18 -35.79
C ASP A 124 -16.22 21.31 -36.47
N GLN A 125 -15.01 21.03 -36.96
CA GLN A 125 -14.21 21.99 -37.73
C GLN A 125 -14.87 22.32 -39.07
N ALA A 126 -15.52 21.37 -39.74
CA ALA A 126 -16.23 21.61 -40.99
C ALA A 126 -17.50 22.45 -40.76
N VAL A 127 -18.22 22.20 -39.66
CA VAL A 127 -19.36 23.02 -39.21
C VAL A 127 -18.87 24.42 -38.84
N ALA A 128 -17.80 24.53 -38.04
CA ALA A 128 -17.20 25.81 -37.66
C ALA A 128 -16.65 26.57 -38.89
N ALA A 129 -16.04 25.90 -39.86
CA ALA A 129 -15.56 26.50 -41.10
C ALA A 129 -16.72 26.91 -42.02
N ALA A 130 -17.81 26.16 -42.07
CA ALA A 130 -19.04 26.53 -42.78
C ALA A 130 -19.73 27.73 -42.11
N VAL A 131 -19.70 27.78 -40.78
CA VAL A 131 -20.17 28.92 -39.97
C VAL A 131 -19.27 30.14 -40.16
N ASN A 132 -17.94 29.97 -40.17
CA ASN A 132 -16.97 31.05 -40.41
C ASN A 132 -17.05 31.58 -41.85
N LYS A 133 -17.32 30.73 -42.85
CA LYS A 133 -17.66 31.16 -44.22
C LYS A 133 -18.96 31.98 -44.28
N ARG A 134 -19.88 31.78 -43.33
CA ARG A 134 -21.09 32.61 -43.15
C ARG A 134 -20.87 33.83 -42.23
N ARG A 135 -19.74 33.91 -41.52
CA ARG A 135 -19.36 34.97 -40.57
C ARG A 135 -18.23 35.86 -41.07
N GLY A 136 -18.37 36.31 -42.31
CA GLY A 136 -17.67 37.48 -42.83
C GLY A 136 -18.69 38.36 -43.53
N LYS A 137 -19.72 38.84 -42.82
CA LYS A 137 -20.74 39.66 -43.46
C LYS A 137 -20.15 41.04 -43.75
N THR A 138 -19.86 41.25 -45.03
CA THR A 138 -19.73 42.57 -45.62
C THR A 138 -21.02 43.34 -45.36
N CYS A 139 -20.93 44.59 -44.90
CA CYS A 139 -22.11 45.42 -44.68
C CYS A 139 -22.96 45.47 -45.97
N PRO A 140 -24.23 45.03 -45.97
CA PRO A 140 -25.07 45.07 -47.18
C PRO A 140 -25.36 46.50 -47.64
N TYR A 141 -25.16 47.49 -46.77
CA TYR A 141 -25.40 48.90 -47.06
C TYR A 141 -24.15 49.66 -47.55
N CYS A 142 -22.94 49.29 -47.12
CA CYS A 142 -21.73 50.08 -47.42
C CYS A 142 -20.49 49.26 -47.79
N GLY A 143 -20.55 47.92 -47.84
CA GLY A 143 -19.44 47.10 -48.32
C GLY A 143 -18.26 46.94 -47.34
N SER A 144 -18.31 47.52 -46.14
CA SER A 144 -17.23 47.41 -45.15
C SER A 144 -17.29 46.10 -44.33
N SER A 145 -16.14 45.62 -43.85
CA SER A 145 -16.04 44.46 -42.98
C SER A 145 -16.53 44.79 -41.56
N ILE A 146 -17.44 43.99 -41.03
CA ILE A 146 -18.06 44.24 -39.73
C ILE A 146 -17.57 43.19 -38.69
N PRO A 147 -17.19 43.61 -37.47
CA PRO A 147 -16.88 42.70 -36.36
C PRO A 147 -18.09 41.86 -35.93
N GLU A 148 -17.88 40.62 -35.50
CA GLU A 148 -18.97 39.74 -35.01
C GLU A 148 -19.73 40.38 -33.82
N LEU A 149 -21.06 40.19 -33.77
CA LEU A 149 -21.97 40.62 -32.70
C LEU A 149 -22.22 42.14 -32.57
N THR A 150 -22.20 42.89 -33.68
CA THR A 150 -22.64 44.31 -33.69
C THR A 150 -24.04 44.46 -34.28
N ASP A 151 -25.00 44.92 -33.46
CA ASP A 151 -26.39 45.20 -33.89
C ASP A 151 -26.48 46.39 -34.85
N LYS A 152 -25.42 47.21 -34.93
CA LYS A 152 -25.27 48.34 -35.84
C LYS A 152 -23.88 48.35 -36.46
N CYS A 153 -23.80 48.58 -37.77
CA CYS A 153 -22.53 48.75 -38.47
C CYS A 153 -21.79 49.98 -37.92
N PRO A 154 -20.53 49.84 -37.46
CA PRO A 154 -19.77 50.96 -36.90
C PRO A 154 -19.37 52.02 -37.93
N ASN A 155 -19.44 51.70 -39.23
CA ASN A 155 -19.03 52.60 -40.30
C ASN A 155 -20.21 53.36 -40.94
N CYS A 156 -21.40 52.74 -41.05
CA CYS A 156 -22.57 53.39 -41.67
C CYS A 156 -23.83 53.48 -40.79
N GLY A 157 -23.81 52.89 -39.58
CA GLY A 157 -24.92 52.96 -38.63
C GLY A 157 -26.14 52.08 -38.94
N GLY A 158 -26.15 51.35 -40.06
CA GLY A 158 -27.24 50.44 -40.43
C GLY A 158 -27.37 49.25 -39.48
N SER A 159 -28.60 48.91 -39.08
CA SER A 159 -28.89 47.79 -38.18
C SER A 159 -28.73 46.44 -38.88
N ILE A 160 -28.03 45.50 -38.25
CA ILE A 160 -27.81 44.13 -38.74
C ILE A 160 -28.76 43.23 -37.93
N THR A 161 -29.85 42.79 -38.54
CA THR A 161 -31.12 42.46 -37.86
C THR A 161 -31.25 40.96 -37.42
N PRO A 162 -32.47 40.47 -37.10
CA PRO A 162 -33.00 39.94 -35.82
C PRO A 162 -32.91 38.40 -35.66
N GLU A 163 -32.04 37.74 -36.43
CA GLU A 163 -32.00 36.27 -36.55
C GLU A 163 -31.22 35.61 -35.39
N ALA A 164 -30.18 36.29 -34.88
CA ALA A 164 -29.36 35.81 -33.77
C ALA A 164 -30.10 35.76 -32.42
N SER A 165 -31.20 36.51 -32.25
CA SER A 165 -32.03 36.47 -31.03
C SER A 165 -33.00 35.30 -31.03
N LYS A 166 -33.56 34.92 -32.19
CA LYS A 166 -34.42 33.73 -32.31
C LYS A 166 -33.66 32.43 -32.11
N GLU A 167 -32.45 32.33 -32.67
CA GLU A 167 -31.59 31.16 -32.49
C GLU A 167 -31.15 30.98 -31.02
N LEU A 168 -30.93 32.08 -30.28
CA LEU A 168 -30.64 32.03 -28.85
C LEU A 168 -31.87 31.58 -28.04
N GLU A 169 -33.04 32.11 -28.37
CA GLU A 169 -34.31 31.77 -27.74
C GLU A 169 -34.62 30.27 -27.93
N GLU A 170 -34.43 29.73 -29.14
CA GLU A 170 -34.56 28.29 -29.42
C GLU A 170 -33.57 27.43 -28.60
N ILE A 171 -32.32 27.88 -28.44
CA ILE A 171 -31.32 27.15 -27.64
C ILE A 171 -31.72 27.13 -26.16
N ILE A 172 -32.27 28.24 -25.63
CA ILE A 172 -32.72 28.33 -24.24
C ILE A 172 -33.97 27.47 -24.02
N GLU A 173 -34.96 27.52 -24.92
CA GLU A 173 -36.15 26.66 -24.84
C GLU A 173 -35.79 25.17 -24.85
N HIS A 174 -34.83 24.78 -25.70
CA HIS A 174 -34.34 23.40 -25.73
C HIS A 174 -33.56 23.01 -24.47
N LEU A 175 -32.80 23.93 -23.87
CA LEU A 175 -32.14 23.72 -22.58
C LEU A 175 -33.15 23.49 -21.46
N GLU A 176 -34.17 24.34 -21.37
CA GLU A 176 -35.21 24.24 -20.36
C GLU A 176 -35.99 22.92 -20.51
N SER A 177 -36.38 22.57 -21.74
CA SER A 177 -37.08 21.31 -22.02
C SER A 177 -36.24 20.08 -21.65
N ALA A 178 -34.95 20.08 -22.02
CA ALA A 178 -34.03 19.00 -21.68
C ALA A 178 -33.85 18.86 -20.16
N LEU A 179 -33.77 19.99 -19.44
CA LEU A 179 -33.59 20.00 -18.00
C LEU A 179 -34.86 19.55 -17.25
N VAL A 180 -36.05 19.90 -17.74
CA VAL A 180 -37.32 19.37 -17.23
C VAL A 180 -37.42 17.86 -17.44
N ASN A 181 -37.06 17.37 -18.63
CA ASN A 181 -37.04 15.93 -18.91
C ASN A 181 -36.05 15.20 -17.99
N PHE A 182 -34.88 15.80 -17.75
CA PHE A 182 -33.88 15.27 -16.86
C PHE A 182 -34.36 15.20 -15.41
N LYS A 183 -34.96 16.29 -14.89
CA LYS A 183 -35.58 16.35 -13.55
C LYS A 183 -36.77 15.39 -13.41
N SER A 184 -37.48 15.08 -14.50
CA SER A 184 -38.59 14.12 -14.49
C SER A 184 -38.16 12.66 -14.25
N GLY A 185 -36.85 12.36 -14.40
CA GLY A 185 -36.30 11.03 -14.18
C GLY A 185 -36.59 10.02 -15.30
N LYS A 186 -37.19 10.44 -16.41
CA LYS A 186 -37.36 9.62 -17.63
C LYS A 186 -36.12 9.74 -18.51
N ASP A 187 -35.59 8.59 -18.94
CA ASP A 187 -34.42 8.48 -19.82
C ASP A 187 -33.27 9.41 -19.39
N VAL A 188 -32.87 9.31 -18.12
CA VAL A 188 -31.89 10.17 -17.44
C VAL A 188 -30.63 10.39 -18.28
N ASP A 189 -30.08 9.34 -18.88
CA ASP A 189 -28.87 9.43 -19.72
C ASP A 189 -29.10 10.25 -21.01
N LYS A 190 -30.28 10.11 -21.62
CA LYS A 190 -30.66 10.84 -22.84
C LYS A 190 -30.90 12.31 -22.54
N SER A 191 -31.68 12.59 -21.50
CA SER A 191 -32.00 13.96 -21.08
C SER A 191 -30.75 14.70 -20.61
N LYS A 192 -29.79 14.03 -19.95
CA LYS A 192 -28.48 14.60 -19.60
C LYS A 192 -27.67 15.00 -20.83
N ALA A 193 -27.57 14.09 -21.80
CA ALA A 193 -26.84 14.35 -23.03
C ALA A 193 -27.43 15.52 -23.81
N GLU A 194 -28.76 15.69 -23.80
CA GLU A 194 -29.44 16.84 -24.39
C GLU A 194 -29.10 18.15 -23.66
N VAL A 195 -29.13 18.19 -22.32
CA VAL A 195 -28.73 19.36 -21.53
C VAL A 195 -27.28 19.76 -21.84
N GLU A 196 -26.35 18.81 -21.81
CA GLU A 196 -24.93 19.08 -22.13
C GLU A 196 -24.74 19.55 -23.57
N ARG A 197 -25.50 18.99 -24.53
CA ARG A 197 -25.45 19.38 -25.94
C ARG A 197 -25.83 20.84 -26.12
N TYR A 198 -26.96 21.27 -25.57
CA TYR A 198 -27.41 22.64 -25.74
C TYR A 198 -26.61 23.63 -24.88
N ALA A 199 -26.09 23.19 -23.72
CA ALA A 199 -25.20 24.01 -22.90
C ALA A 199 -23.86 24.29 -23.62
N ARG A 200 -23.28 23.27 -24.27
CA ARG A 200 -22.10 23.45 -25.13
C ARG A 200 -22.40 24.36 -26.33
N LYS A 201 -23.55 24.18 -26.98
CA LYS A 201 -23.99 25.05 -28.09
C LYS A 201 -24.10 26.51 -27.64
N ALA A 202 -24.71 26.77 -26.50
CA ALA A 202 -24.82 28.09 -25.90
C ALA A 202 -23.45 28.70 -25.53
N ARG A 203 -22.53 27.91 -24.94
CA ARG A 203 -21.13 28.33 -24.68
C ARG A 203 -20.38 28.68 -25.97
N MET A 204 -20.52 27.86 -27.01
CA MET A 204 -19.80 28.05 -28.27
C MET A 204 -20.25 29.33 -29.00
N TYR A 205 -21.55 29.62 -29.02
CA TYR A 205 -22.10 30.76 -29.75
C TYR A 205 -22.18 32.05 -28.93
N TYR A 206 -22.34 31.96 -27.61
CA TYR A 206 -22.63 33.10 -26.73
C TYR A 206 -21.77 33.14 -25.46
N GLY A 207 -20.69 32.34 -25.39
CA GLY A 207 -19.83 32.23 -24.21
C GLY A 207 -19.11 33.51 -23.80
N ASN A 208 -19.05 34.53 -24.65
CA ASN A 208 -18.49 35.85 -24.30
C ASN A 208 -19.50 36.75 -23.55
N ASN A 209 -20.77 36.32 -23.40
CA ASN A 209 -21.80 37.06 -22.68
C ASN A 209 -21.87 36.62 -21.20
N PRO A 210 -21.58 37.50 -20.23
CA PRO A 210 -21.55 37.13 -18.81
C PRO A 210 -22.90 36.70 -18.23
N LYS A 211 -24.03 37.08 -18.86
CA LYS A 211 -25.36 36.58 -18.43
C LYS A 211 -25.58 35.14 -18.86
N ILE A 212 -25.14 34.78 -20.07
CA ILE A 212 -25.24 33.41 -20.59
C ILE A 212 -24.32 32.47 -19.82
N GLN A 213 -23.11 32.93 -19.44
CA GLN A 213 -22.22 32.15 -18.58
C GLN A 213 -22.91 31.77 -17.26
N ARG A 214 -23.49 32.74 -16.53
CA ARG A 214 -24.21 32.46 -15.27
C ARG A 214 -25.38 31.49 -15.44
N LEU A 215 -26.16 31.63 -16.50
CA LEU A 215 -27.27 30.72 -16.79
C LEU A 215 -26.77 29.30 -17.05
N LEU A 216 -25.65 29.15 -17.74
CA LEU A 216 -25.07 27.84 -18.02
C LEU A 216 -24.43 27.20 -16.79
N ASP A 217 -23.86 28.01 -15.90
CA ASP A 217 -23.37 27.53 -14.60
C ASP A 217 -24.53 27.06 -13.71
N GLU A 218 -25.67 27.77 -13.72
CA GLU A 218 -26.89 27.38 -13.00
C GLU A 218 -27.48 26.08 -13.56
N VAL A 219 -27.58 25.96 -14.89
CA VAL A 219 -28.02 24.73 -15.58
C VAL A 219 -27.11 23.55 -15.25
N GLU A 220 -25.80 23.74 -15.24
CA GLU A 220 -24.82 22.70 -14.89
C GLU A 220 -25.03 22.23 -13.45
N ALA A 221 -25.12 23.17 -12.49
CA ALA A 221 -25.38 22.85 -11.09
C ALA A 221 -26.72 22.10 -10.87
N GLU A 222 -27.78 22.51 -11.57
CA GLU A 222 -29.08 21.81 -11.50
C GLU A 222 -29.02 20.40 -12.11
N SER A 223 -28.24 20.22 -13.18
CA SER A 223 -28.04 18.92 -13.82
C SER A 223 -27.20 17.96 -12.95
N GLU A 224 -26.19 18.46 -12.25
CA GLU A 224 -25.42 17.65 -11.31
C GLU A 224 -26.31 17.21 -10.14
N ALA A 225 -27.09 18.13 -9.57
CA ALA A 225 -28.01 17.83 -8.48
C ALA A 225 -29.01 16.72 -8.86
N ALA A 226 -29.68 16.84 -9.99
CA ALA A 226 -30.63 15.84 -10.46
C ALA A 226 -29.97 14.49 -10.80
N GLU A 227 -28.71 14.45 -11.24
CA GLU A 227 -27.98 13.20 -11.42
C GLU A 227 -27.75 12.47 -10.08
N THR A 228 -27.36 13.21 -9.03
CA THR A 228 -27.14 12.61 -7.72
C THR A 228 -28.43 12.02 -7.14
N GLU A 229 -29.57 12.68 -7.36
CA GLU A 229 -30.89 12.19 -6.93
C GLU A 229 -31.31 10.95 -7.72
N ALA A 230 -31.12 10.95 -9.04
CA ALA A 230 -31.38 9.80 -9.89
C ALA A 230 -30.56 8.57 -9.45
N LYS A 231 -29.26 8.74 -9.17
CA LYS A 231 -28.39 7.67 -8.67
C LYS A 231 -28.82 7.14 -7.29
N LYS A 232 -29.19 8.01 -6.36
CA LYS A 232 -29.71 7.61 -5.04
C LYS A 232 -31.00 6.80 -5.18
N ASN A 233 -31.93 7.26 -6.03
CA ASN A 233 -33.20 6.58 -6.29
C ASN A 233 -32.99 5.23 -6.98
N ALA A 234 -32.07 5.13 -7.94
CA ALA A 234 -31.71 3.87 -8.58
C ALA A 234 -31.10 2.88 -7.59
N LYS A 235 -30.17 3.32 -6.74
CA LYS A 235 -29.56 2.48 -5.68
C LYS A 235 -30.62 1.97 -4.70
N LYS A 236 -31.52 2.85 -4.24
CA LYS A 236 -32.64 2.46 -3.36
C LYS A 236 -33.53 1.40 -4.01
N LYS A 237 -33.90 1.58 -5.28
CA LYS A 237 -34.74 0.63 -6.04
C LYS A 237 -34.03 -0.71 -6.26
N PHE A 238 -32.72 -0.69 -6.53
CA PHE A 238 -31.90 -1.90 -6.65
C PHE A 238 -31.90 -2.72 -5.35
N TRP A 239 -31.64 -2.08 -4.21
CA TRP A 239 -31.68 -2.76 -2.91
C TRP A 239 -33.08 -3.30 -2.59
N LEU A 240 -34.15 -2.51 -2.80
CA LEU A 240 -35.53 -2.98 -2.60
C LEU A 240 -35.84 -4.23 -3.44
N ASN A 241 -35.41 -4.26 -4.70
CA ASN A 241 -35.63 -5.40 -5.58
C ASN A 241 -34.85 -6.66 -5.13
N ILE A 242 -33.65 -6.48 -4.57
CA ILE A 242 -32.89 -7.58 -3.92
C ILE A 242 -33.62 -8.08 -2.68
N PHE A 243 -34.10 -7.18 -1.82
CA PHE A 243 -34.84 -7.54 -0.61
C PHE A 243 -36.17 -8.26 -0.93
N GLU A 244 -36.88 -7.85 -1.97
CA GLU A 244 -38.15 -8.47 -2.39
C GLU A 244 -37.96 -9.82 -3.08
N LYS A 245 -37.06 -9.91 -4.08
CA LYS A 245 -36.84 -11.17 -4.82
C LYS A 245 -36.17 -12.25 -3.99
N ASN A 246 -35.24 -11.86 -3.11
CA ASN A 246 -34.43 -12.79 -2.32
C ASN A 246 -34.79 -12.78 -0.84
N LYS A 247 -36.05 -12.43 -0.50
CA LYS A 247 -36.53 -12.28 0.89
C LYS A 247 -36.15 -13.44 1.82
N LYS A 248 -36.23 -14.69 1.33
CA LYS A 248 -35.82 -15.88 2.11
C LYS A 248 -34.31 -15.91 2.41
N LEU A 249 -33.47 -15.65 1.39
CA LEU A 249 -32.01 -15.64 1.55
C LEU A 249 -31.53 -14.49 2.43
N VAL A 250 -32.16 -13.32 2.31
CA VAL A 250 -31.82 -12.16 3.14
C VAL A 250 -32.18 -12.38 4.61
N LEU A 251 -33.34 -12.98 4.89
CA LEU A 251 -33.71 -13.35 6.27
C LEU A 251 -32.76 -14.40 6.87
N ILE A 252 -32.33 -15.38 6.08
CA ILE A 252 -31.34 -16.37 6.50
C ILE A 252 -29.99 -15.70 6.79
N ALA A 253 -29.53 -14.80 5.93
CA ALA A 253 -28.28 -14.07 6.14
C ALA A 253 -28.33 -13.20 7.41
N ILE A 254 -29.43 -12.47 7.64
CA ILE A 254 -29.61 -11.64 8.84
C ILE A 254 -29.63 -12.48 10.11
N ALA A 255 -30.16 -13.71 10.08
CA ALA A 255 -30.13 -14.63 11.21
C ALA A 255 -28.78 -15.33 11.41
N ALA A 256 -28.05 -15.62 10.32
CA ALA A 256 -26.77 -16.33 10.35
C ALA A 256 -25.61 -15.44 10.80
N ILE A 257 -25.61 -14.15 10.46
CA ILE A 257 -24.55 -13.20 10.84
C ILE A 257 -24.36 -13.09 12.37
N PRO A 258 -25.41 -12.89 13.20
CA PRO A 258 -25.25 -12.84 14.65
C PRO A 258 -24.89 -14.21 15.24
N LEU A 259 -25.37 -15.32 14.68
CA LEU A 259 -24.97 -16.67 15.10
C LEU A 259 -23.49 -16.94 14.83
N PHE A 260 -23.00 -16.56 13.66
CA PHE A 260 -21.58 -16.68 13.32
C PHE A 260 -20.71 -15.75 14.16
N GLY A 261 -21.18 -14.52 14.40
CA GLY A 261 -20.53 -13.57 15.30
C GLY A 261 -20.46 -14.07 16.74
N PHE A 262 -21.51 -14.75 17.23
CA PHE A 262 -21.54 -15.35 18.56
C PHE A 262 -20.57 -16.54 18.68
N ILE A 263 -20.57 -17.45 17.69
CA ILE A 263 -19.62 -18.57 17.62
C ILE A 263 -18.18 -18.07 17.57
N TRP A 264 -17.91 -17.01 16.78
CA TRP A 264 -16.58 -16.40 16.70
C TRP A 264 -16.19 -15.68 18.00
N TYR A 265 -17.14 -15.04 18.69
CA TYR A 265 -16.92 -14.38 19.98
C TYR A 265 -16.60 -15.37 21.10
N GLU A 266 -17.30 -16.51 21.17
CA GLU A 266 -17.01 -17.58 22.14
C GLU A 266 -15.66 -18.23 21.85
N ALA A 267 -15.36 -18.58 20.59
CA ALA A 267 -14.07 -19.18 20.23
C ALA A 267 -12.86 -18.26 20.52
N THR A 268 -13.06 -16.93 20.49
CA THR A 268 -12.00 -15.95 20.80
C THR A 268 -11.98 -15.53 22.27
N ALA A 269 -12.98 -15.90 23.07
CA ALA A 269 -12.99 -15.63 24.51
C ALA A 269 -11.98 -16.52 25.26
N ASP A 270 -11.89 -17.80 24.90
CA ASP A 270 -10.93 -18.73 25.54
C ASP A 270 -9.48 -18.36 25.21
N ALA A 271 -9.20 -18.02 23.94
CA ALA A 271 -7.88 -17.56 23.53
C ALA A 271 -7.43 -16.27 24.25
N ARG A 272 -8.34 -15.34 24.55
CA ARG A 272 -8.04 -14.12 25.31
C ARG A 272 -7.72 -14.39 26.77
N ARG A 273 -8.37 -15.39 27.39
CA ARG A 273 -8.08 -15.79 28.78
C ARG A 273 -6.70 -16.42 28.88
N GLU A 274 -6.36 -17.31 27.94
CA GLU A 274 -5.03 -17.91 27.88
C GLU A 274 -3.94 -16.88 27.63
N GLN A 275 -4.20 -15.86 26.79
CA GLN A 275 -3.28 -14.75 26.58
C GLN A 275 -3.08 -13.91 27.84
N ALA A 276 -4.17 -13.54 28.53
CA ALA A 276 -4.10 -12.77 29.77
C ALA A 276 -3.33 -13.52 30.88
N GLU A 277 -3.56 -14.84 31.04
CA GLU A 277 -2.80 -15.67 31.99
C GLU A 277 -1.31 -15.79 31.61
N GLN A 278 -0.99 -15.80 30.31
CA GLN A 278 0.39 -15.80 29.84
C GLN A 278 1.08 -14.45 30.08
N GLU A 279 0.36 -13.35 29.86
CA GLU A 279 0.85 -11.99 30.12
C GLU A 279 1.12 -11.79 31.62
N GLU A 280 0.18 -12.16 32.50
CA GLU A 280 0.35 -12.08 33.95
C GLU A 280 1.58 -12.91 34.41
N ARG A 281 1.73 -14.14 33.90
CA ARG A 281 2.91 -14.98 34.19
C ARG A 281 4.21 -14.41 33.62
N GLN A 282 4.15 -13.61 32.54
CA GLN A 282 5.31 -12.91 32.01
C GLN A 282 5.67 -11.73 32.90
N GLU A 283 4.69 -10.94 33.33
CA GLU A 283 4.87 -9.81 34.24
C GLU A 283 5.45 -10.27 35.59
N GLU A 284 4.92 -11.34 36.18
CA GLU A 284 5.46 -11.92 37.42
C GLU A 284 6.93 -12.36 37.26
N ARG A 285 7.27 -12.99 36.11
CA ARG A 285 8.65 -13.39 35.81
C ARG A 285 9.56 -12.20 35.62
N GLN A 286 9.09 -11.13 34.98
CA GLN A 286 9.85 -9.90 34.79
C GLN A 286 10.12 -9.22 36.14
N ALA A 287 9.09 -9.06 36.99
CA ALA A 287 9.24 -8.50 38.32
C ALA A 287 10.24 -9.29 39.18
N TYR A 288 10.18 -10.62 39.13
CA TYR A 288 11.14 -11.49 39.81
C TYR A 288 12.58 -11.28 39.32
N GLN A 289 12.79 -11.16 38.01
CA GLN A 289 14.12 -10.91 37.42
C GLN A 289 14.64 -9.52 37.76
N GLU A 290 13.80 -8.49 37.77
CA GLU A 290 14.17 -7.13 38.17
C GLU A 290 14.57 -7.07 39.64
N GLU A 291 13.80 -7.69 40.54
CA GLU A 291 14.14 -7.77 41.96
C GLU A 291 15.47 -8.50 42.17
N LYS A 292 15.69 -9.61 41.45
CA LYS A 292 16.96 -10.34 41.46
C LYS A 292 18.11 -9.46 40.96
N ALA A 293 17.94 -8.76 39.83
CA ALA A 293 18.96 -7.87 39.29
C ALA A 293 19.30 -6.71 40.26
N ALA A 294 18.30 -6.14 40.94
CA ALA A 294 18.50 -5.10 41.94
C ALA A 294 19.30 -5.60 43.15
N LYS A 295 18.98 -6.80 43.67
CA LYS A 295 19.75 -7.44 44.74
C LYS A 295 21.20 -7.71 44.31
N ASN A 296 21.39 -8.23 43.10
CA ASN A 296 22.71 -8.55 42.57
C ASN A 296 23.57 -7.30 42.36
N ALA A 297 22.98 -6.20 41.90
CA ALA A 297 23.65 -4.91 41.77
C ALA A 297 24.06 -4.35 43.15
N LYS A 298 23.20 -4.50 44.16
CA LYS A 298 23.50 -4.09 45.53
C LYS A 298 24.66 -4.90 46.12
N ASP A 299 24.61 -6.23 46.01
CA ASP A 299 25.69 -7.11 46.46
C ASP A 299 27.02 -6.83 45.74
N LEU A 300 26.98 -6.54 44.44
CA LEU A 300 28.16 -6.11 43.68
C LEU A 300 28.77 -4.83 44.27
N SER A 301 27.94 -3.84 44.61
CA SER A 301 28.41 -2.60 45.22
C SER A 301 29.07 -2.83 46.58
N TYR A 302 28.51 -3.73 47.40
CA TYR A 302 29.08 -4.10 48.69
C TYR A 302 30.44 -4.77 48.53
N VAL A 303 30.54 -5.77 47.64
CA VAL A 303 31.80 -6.48 47.39
C VAL A 303 32.86 -5.54 46.81
N GLN A 304 32.48 -4.61 45.92
CA GLN A 304 33.41 -3.61 45.38
C GLN A 304 33.93 -2.66 46.46
N ASN A 305 33.08 -2.21 47.39
CA ASN A 305 33.50 -1.36 48.50
C ASN A 305 34.42 -2.14 49.45
N THR A 306 34.08 -3.38 49.79
CA THR A 306 34.95 -4.27 50.56
C THR A 306 36.29 -4.49 49.84
N ALA A 307 36.30 -4.66 48.52
CA ALA A 307 37.53 -4.82 47.74
C ALA A 307 38.47 -3.62 47.92
N LYS A 308 37.93 -2.40 47.84
CA LYS A 308 38.72 -1.17 48.04
C LYS A 308 39.34 -1.13 49.44
N GLU A 309 38.55 -1.39 50.48
CA GLU A 309 39.05 -1.41 51.86
C GLU A 309 40.11 -2.49 52.10
N VAL A 310 39.86 -3.70 51.59
CA VAL A 310 40.79 -4.83 51.71
C VAL A 310 42.13 -4.50 51.05
N ASN A 311 42.10 -4.00 49.82
CA ASN A 311 43.32 -3.64 49.09
C ASN A 311 44.08 -2.51 49.82
N ASP A 312 43.38 -1.45 50.25
CA ASP A 312 43.99 -0.36 51.03
C ASP A 312 44.66 -0.85 52.33
N PHE A 313 44.07 -1.83 53.02
CA PHE A 313 44.65 -2.41 54.22
C PHE A 313 45.84 -3.32 53.90
N LEU A 314 45.77 -4.10 52.81
CA LEU A 314 46.87 -4.95 52.37
C LEU A 314 48.10 -4.13 51.97
N ASP A 315 47.92 -3.03 51.24
CA ASP A 315 48.99 -2.10 50.86
C ASP A 315 49.68 -1.49 52.08
N LYS A 316 48.93 -1.24 53.15
CA LYS A 316 49.45 -0.76 54.45
C LYS A 316 50.00 -1.88 55.34
N GLY A 317 49.99 -3.13 54.88
CA GLY A 317 50.42 -4.31 55.63
C GLY A 317 49.48 -4.74 56.77
N GLN A 318 48.27 -4.16 56.86
CA GLN A 318 47.28 -4.35 57.94
C GLN A 318 46.36 -5.54 57.66
N VAL A 319 46.93 -6.74 57.54
CA VAL A 319 46.21 -7.98 57.15
C VAL A 319 45.05 -8.34 58.10
N ASP A 320 45.19 -8.08 59.41
CA ASP A 320 44.12 -8.31 60.38
C ASP A 320 42.89 -7.40 60.15
N LYS A 321 43.10 -6.17 59.64
CA LYS A 321 41.99 -5.27 59.27
C LYS A 321 41.34 -5.64 57.94
N ALA A 322 42.16 -6.09 56.97
CA ALA A 322 41.67 -6.63 55.70
C ALA A 322 40.76 -7.86 55.92
N ALA A 323 41.17 -8.78 56.80
CA ALA A 323 40.38 -9.93 57.17
C ALA A 323 39.03 -9.55 57.81
N ASN A 324 39.04 -8.57 58.73
CA ASN A 324 37.82 -8.08 59.34
C ASN A 324 36.87 -7.45 58.31
N ALA A 325 37.38 -6.66 57.36
CA ALA A 325 36.58 -6.06 56.29
C ALA A 325 35.87 -7.13 55.44
N LEU A 326 36.55 -8.23 55.12
CA LEU A 326 35.93 -9.37 54.41
C LEU A 326 34.79 -10.00 55.21
N THR A 327 34.99 -10.23 56.51
CA THR A 327 33.95 -10.82 57.37
C THR A 327 32.76 -9.89 57.58
N MET A 328 32.95 -8.57 57.43
CA MET A 328 31.93 -7.55 57.60
C MET A 328 31.19 -7.19 56.30
N CYS A 329 31.57 -7.76 55.15
CA CYS A 329 30.89 -7.50 53.88
C CYS A 329 29.38 -7.74 53.97
N GLU A 330 28.56 -6.74 53.63
CA GLU A 330 27.09 -6.78 53.78
C GLU A 330 26.36 -7.44 52.60
N ALA A 331 27.10 -8.03 51.65
CA ALA A 331 26.48 -8.81 50.59
C ALA A 331 25.60 -9.92 51.19
N SER A 332 24.58 -10.36 50.47
CA SER A 332 23.57 -11.31 50.98
C SER A 332 23.36 -12.53 50.09
N GLY A 333 23.66 -12.43 48.79
CA GLY A 333 23.42 -13.46 47.78
C GLY A 333 24.66 -14.23 47.34
N LEU A 334 25.84 -14.02 47.92
CA LEU A 334 27.08 -14.68 47.46
C LEU A 334 26.97 -16.21 47.58
N GLY A 335 27.18 -16.88 46.45
CA GLY A 335 27.12 -18.33 46.30
C GLY A 335 25.71 -18.95 46.26
N ASN A 336 24.65 -18.17 46.53
CA ASN A 336 23.28 -18.67 46.56
C ASN A 336 22.76 -18.93 45.13
N PRO A 337 22.43 -20.16 44.70
CA PRO A 337 22.02 -20.47 43.32
C PRO A 337 20.80 -19.68 42.80
N LEU A 338 19.93 -19.21 43.70
CA LEU A 338 18.75 -18.42 43.37
C LEU A 338 19.05 -16.92 43.23
N GLN A 339 20.13 -16.42 43.84
CA GLN A 339 20.46 -15.00 43.95
C GLN A 339 21.86 -14.65 43.43
N ASP A 340 22.70 -15.62 43.11
CA ASP A 340 24.11 -15.35 42.86
C ASP A 340 24.32 -14.65 41.51
N ASN A 341 25.30 -13.76 41.52
CA ASN A 341 25.99 -13.31 40.34
C ASN A 341 27.38 -13.93 40.39
N ASP A 342 27.66 -14.89 39.50
CA ASP A 342 28.93 -15.60 39.42
C ASP A 342 30.15 -14.65 39.42
N GLN A 343 29.99 -13.45 38.85
CA GLN A 343 31.03 -12.41 38.86
C GLN A 343 31.25 -11.83 40.26
N THR A 344 30.21 -11.49 40.99
CA THR A 344 30.33 -10.92 42.35
C THR A 344 30.95 -11.96 43.31
N THR A 345 30.51 -13.21 43.21
CA THR A 345 31.02 -14.30 44.03
C THR A 345 32.48 -14.63 43.70
N SER A 346 32.86 -14.67 42.43
CA SER A 346 34.26 -14.87 42.03
C SER A 346 35.17 -13.73 42.52
N LEU A 347 34.72 -12.48 42.43
CA LEU A 347 35.45 -11.34 43.00
C LEU A 347 35.67 -11.49 44.50
N TYR A 348 34.62 -11.80 45.27
CA TYR A 348 34.75 -12.00 46.71
C TYR A 348 35.72 -13.13 47.06
N LYS A 349 35.61 -14.29 46.38
CA LYS A 349 36.53 -15.43 46.55
C LYS A 349 37.98 -15.03 46.32
N SER A 350 38.24 -14.22 45.28
CA SER A 350 39.60 -13.74 44.98
C SER A 350 40.17 -12.86 46.09
N LEU A 351 39.35 -12.00 46.70
CA LEU A 351 39.78 -11.17 47.83
C LEU A 351 40.12 -12.02 49.07
N VAL A 352 39.31 -13.04 49.35
CA VAL A 352 39.59 -14.00 50.44
C VAL A 352 40.91 -14.70 50.20
N ALA A 353 41.17 -15.16 48.97
CA ALA A 353 42.44 -15.78 48.59
C ALA A 353 43.64 -14.85 48.83
N ASN A 354 43.54 -13.58 48.42
CA ASN A 354 44.61 -12.59 48.59
C ASN A 354 44.95 -12.35 50.07
N VAL A 355 43.94 -12.24 50.94
CA VAL A 355 44.17 -12.06 52.38
C VAL A 355 44.72 -13.33 53.04
N VAL A 356 44.28 -14.51 52.59
CA VAL A 356 44.83 -15.81 53.02
C VAL A 356 46.32 -15.88 52.69
N ASP A 357 46.71 -15.50 51.47
CA ASP A 357 48.10 -15.51 51.04
C ASP A 357 48.95 -14.54 51.86
N ALA A 358 48.45 -13.32 52.10
CA ALA A 358 49.11 -12.35 52.97
C ALA A 358 49.28 -12.83 54.42
N TYR A 359 48.40 -13.68 54.93
CA TYR A 359 48.59 -14.33 56.23
C TYR A 359 49.64 -15.44 56.20
N LEU A 360 49.67 -16.23 55.13
CA LEU A 360 50.65 -17.31 54.96
C LEU A 360 52.07 -16.77 54.82
N ASP A 361 52.27 -15.68 54.06
CA ASP A 361 53.56 -15.00 53.95
C ASP A 361 54.09 -14.50 55.30
N LYS A 362 53.19 -14.18 56.24
CA LYS A 362 53.52 -13.78 57.61
C LYS A 362 53.58 -14.96 58.60
N GLY A 363 53.47 -16.21 58.13
CA GLY A 363 53.47 -17.42 58.95
C GLY A 363 52.23 -17.61 59.82
N LYS A 364 51.14 -16.85 59.59
CA LYS A 364 49.92 -16.83 60.44
C LYS A 364 48.85 -17.83 59.96
N LYS A 365 49.23 -19.11 59.77
CA LYS A 365 48.36 -20.17 59.20
C LYS A 365 47.00 -20.33 59.90
N LYS A 366 46.96 -20.29 61.25
CA LYS A 366 45.71 -20.41 62.01
C LYS A 366 44.73 -19.26 61.75
N LYS A 367 45.24 -18.04 61.53
CA LYS A 367 44.39 -16.88 61.20
C LYS A 367 43.81 -16.99 59.79
N ALA A 368 44.61 -17.49 58.84
CA ALA A 368 44.14 -17.78 57.49
C ALA A 368 43.00 -18.83 57.49
N GLN A 369 43.15 -19.93 58.24
CA GLN A 369 42.10 -20.95 58.41
C GLN A 369 40.80 -20.36 58.98
N ASN A 370 40.90 -19.58 60.06
CA ASN A 370 39.74 -18.95 60.68
C ASN A 370 39.01 -17.98 59.73
N LEU A 371 39.76 -17.26 58.89
CA LEU A 371 39.16 -16.36 57.89
C LEU A 371 38.33 -17.15 56.87
N VAL A 372 38.89 -18.22 56.29
CA VAL A 372 38.16 -19.05 55.32
C VAL A 372 36.90 -19.64 55.94
N ILE A 373 36.98 -20.17 57.17
CA ILE A 373 35.81 -20.68 57.91
C ILE A 373 34.76 -19.59 58.10
N SER A 374 35.15 -18.40 58.55
CA SER A 374 34.23 -17.29 58.80
C SER A 374 33.53 -16.80 57.53
N CYS A 375 34.24 -16.79 56.39
CA CYS A 375 33.67 -16.43 55.10
C CYS A 375 32.72 -17.53 54.60
N SER A 376 33.08 -18.80 54.74
CA SER A 376 32.23 -19.96 54.39
C SER A 376 30.99 -20.09 55.26
N SER A 377 31.03 -19.66 56.53
CA SER A 377 29.84 -19.68 57.39
C SER A 377 28.85 -18.56 57.07
N LYS A 378 29.33 -17.47 56.48
CA LYS A 378 28.52 -16.29 56.17
C LYS A 378 27.82 -16.41 54.81
N PHE A 379 28.46 -17.06 53.85
CA PHE A 379 28.01 -17.15 52.46
C PHE A 379 27.92 -18.60 52.01
N ASP A 380 26.85 -18.92 51.29
CA ASP A 380 26.60 -20.29 50.81
C ASP A 380 27.38 -20.54 49.51
N PHE A 381 28.69 -20.77 49.62
CA PHE A 381 29.53 -21.03 48.45
C PHE A 381 29.35 -22.44 47.85
N GLY A 382 28.37 -23.22 48.32
CA GLY A 382 28.18 -24.63 47.96
C GLY A 382 29.37 -25.53 48.35
N LYS A 383 29.32 -26.80 47.94
CA LYS A 383 30.33 -27.83 48.33
C LYS A 383 31.75 -27.57 47.80
N SER A 384 31.93 -26.68 46.81
CA SER A 384 33.20 -26.48 46.12
C SER A 384 33.77 -25.07 46.23
N GLY A 385 33.00 -24.07 46.70
CA GLY A 385 33.32 -22.70 46.36
C GLY A 385 34.55 -22.08 47.04
N LEU A 386 35.04 -22.62 48.16
CA LEU A 386 36.32 -22.24 48.78
C LEU A 386 37.23 -23.48 49.05
N ALA A 387 36.92 -24.61 48.43
CA ALA A 387 37.62 -25.88 48.68
C ALA A 387 39.13 -25.80 48.39
N GLU A 388 39.51 -25.08 47.33
CA GLU A 388 40.91 -24.86 46.94
C GLU A 388 41.72 -24.13 48.03
N LEU A 389 41.09 -23.21 48.77
CA LEU A 389 41.76 -22.52 49.88
C LEU A 389 41.94 -23.43 51.10
N PHE A 390 40.98 -24.31 51.37
CA PHE A 390 41.12 -25.31 52.44
C PHE A 390 42.24 -26.31 52.15
N GLU A 391 42.36 -26.75 50.89
CA GLU A 391 43.44 -27.63 50.44
C GLU A 391 44.81 -26.95 50.56
N LYS A 392 44.92 -25.68 50.13
CA LYS A 392 46.13 -24.85 50.30
C LYS A 392 46.55 -24.70 51.76
N LEU A 393 45.58 -24.72 52.68
CA LEU A 393 45.80 -24.64 54.13
C LEU A 393 46.04 -26.01 54.78
N GLY A 394 46.01 -27.12 54.04
CA GLY A 394 46.19 -28.48 54.55
C GLY A 394 45.11 -28.86 55.55
N CYS A 395 43.86 -28.47 55.27
CA CYS A 395 42.66 -28.86 56.01
C CYS A 395 41.80 -29.77 55.15
N ASP A 396 41.33 -30.89 55.70
CA ASP A 396 40.63 -31.95 54.95
C ASP A 396 39.20 -31.58 54.49
N GLY A 397 38.84 -30.29 54.47
CA GLY A 397 37.57 -29.76 53.95
C GLY A 397 36.29 -30.26 54.62
N ASN A 398 36.39 -31.17 55.60
CA ASN A 398 35.25 -31.86 56.20
C ASN A 398 34.66 -31.01 57.32
N TYR A 399 33.87 -30.00 56.94
CA TYR A 399 33.07 -29.20 57.85
C TYR A 399 31.63 -29.70 57.80
N GLU A 400 31.23 -30.47 58.82
CA GLU A 400 29.80 -30.65 59.11
C GLU A 400 29.25 -29.32 59.62
N PHE A 401 28.52 -28.61 58.76
CA PHE A 401 27.65 -27.52 59.17
C PHE A 401 26.57 -28.11 60.07
N LYS A 402 26.61 -27.79 61.37
CA LYS A 402 25.47 -27.99 62.27
C LYS A 402 24.63 -26.73 62.33
#